data_AF-A0A814E986-F1
#
_entry.id   AF-A0A814E986-F1
#
_cell.length_a   1.000
_cell.length_b   1.000
_cell.length_c   1.000
_cell.angle_alpha   90.00
_cell.angle_beta   90.00
_cell.angle_gamma   90.00
#
_symmetry.space_group_name_H-M   'P 1'
#
loop_
_entity.id
_entity.type
_entity.pdbx_description
1 polymer ?
#
loop_
_entity_poly.entity_id
_entity_poly.type
_entity_poly.pdbx_seq_one_letter_code
_entity_poly.pdbx_strand_id
1 'polypeptide(L)'
;MQLQIMSIIILQLLLLYSIFGHVKTTPIPQKVILSMENTSSETNVLKPKLDLRKCFKDSDCEQHSWCNKAYECECEKGWITWHNSRHCSYKQSSKILALILSFVMGFIGADWFILSRKDSLYILCGILKILLSAGCCIWNPLAARSKSRTATTAASCLSVTLTLISFVWWFVDWIRILLNSFPDGNGAPLI
;
A
#
# COMPACT_ATOMS: atom_id res chain seq x y z
N MET A 1 -15.87 7.07 -35.54
CA MET A 1 -15.54 7.65 -34.21
C MET A 1 -15.89 6.71 -33.06
N GLN A 2 -17.10 6.14 -32.99
CA GLN A 2 -17.48 5.21 -31.92
C GLN A 2 -16.58 3.96 -31.78
N LEU A 3 -16.15 3.34 -32.89
CA LEU A 3 -15.29 2.15 -32.86
C LEU A 3 -13.90 2.43 -32.23
N GLN A 4 -13.35 3.63 -32.49
CA GLN A 4 -12.04 4.02 -31.94
C GLN A 4 -12.11 4.37 -30.44
N ILE A 5 -13.23 4.95 -30.00
CA ILE A 5 -13.46 5.21 -28.57
C ILE A 5 -13.54 3.87 -27.82
N MET A 6 -14.27 2.89 -28.36
CA MET A 6 -14.38 1.56 -27.76
C MET A 6 -13.03 0.83 -27.71
N SER A 7 -12.21 0.90 -28.76
CA SER A 7 -10.89 0.25 -28.75
C SER A 7 -9.95 0.87 -27.73
N ILE A 8 -10.00 2.20 -27.53
CA ILE A 8 -9.20 2.90 -26.52
C ILE A 8 -9.64 2.50 -25.12
N ILE A 9 -10.95 2.43 -24.85
CA ILE A 9 -11.48 1.99 -23.55
C ILE A 9 -11.03 0.55 -23.25
N ILE A 10 -11.17 -0.36 -24.21
CA ILE A 10 -10.75 -1.76 -24.04
C ILE A 10 -9.24 -1.85 -23.77
N LEU A 11 -8.41 -1.12 -24.53
CA LEU A 11 -6.97 -1.10 -24.32
C LEU A 11 -6.59 -0.57 -22.92
N GLN A 12 -7.29 0.46 -22.44
CA GLN A 12 -7.06 1.00 -21.10
C GLN A 12 -7.53 0.06 -19.99
N LEU A 13 -8.65 -0.63 -20.17
CA LEU A 13 -9.08 -1.68 -19.24
C LEU A 13 -8.10 -2.84 -19.21
N LEU A 14 -7.54 -3.23 -20.35
CA LEU A 14 -6.48 -4.26 -20.43
C LEU A 14 -5.18 -3.81 -19.79
N LEU A 15 -4.78 -2.54 -19.96
CA LEU A 15 -3.61 -1.97 -19.29
C LEU A 15 -3.81 -1.90 -17.77
N LEU A 16 -4.98 -1.46 -17.31
CA LEU A 16 -5.34 -1.50 -15.89
C LEU A 16 -5.31 -2.92 -15.36
N TYR A 17 -5.94 -3.86 -16.05
CA TYR A 17 -5.95 -5.27 -15.66
C TYR A 17 -4.53 -5.84 -15.61
N SER A 18 -3.66 -5.48 -16.56
CA SER A 18 -2.25 -5.90 -16.57
C SER A 18 -1.47 -5.28 -15.40
N ILE A 19 -1.65 -4.00 -15.10
CA ILE A 19 -1.02 -3.33 -13.97
C ILE A 19 -1.52 -3.92 -12.65
N PHE A 20 -2.84 -4.06 -12.46
CA PHE A 20 -3.42 -4.68 -11.26
C PHE A 20 -3.06 -6.17 -11.14
N GLY A 21 -2.95 -6.89 -12.25
CA GLY A 21 -2.53 -8.29 -12.29
C GLY A 21 -1.04 -8.48 -12.00
N HIS A 22 -0.19 -7.53 -12.41
CA HIS A 22 1.23 -7.49 -12.07
C HIS A 22 1.48 -6.99 -10.65
N VAL A 23 0.63 -6.09 -10.16
CA VAL A 23 0.47 -5.79 -8.73
C VAL A 23 -0.45 -6.85 -8.12
N LYS A 24 -0.31 -8.12 -8.52
CA LYS A 24 -0.21 -9.13 -7.47
C LYS A 24 0.94 -8.64 -6.62
N THR A 25 0.60 -7.98 -5.52
CA THR A 25 1.38 -8.10 -4.30
C THR A 25 1.65 -9.59 -4.23
N THR A 26 2.84 -10.03 -4.67
CA THR A 26 3.42 -11.21 -4.09
C THR A 26 3.24 -10.89 -2.63
N PRO A 27 2.36 -11.58 -1.88
CA PRO A 27 2.47 -11.47 -0.45
C PRO A 27 3.94 -11.77 -0.27
N ILE A 28 4.75 -10.78 0.12
CA ILE A 28 6.07 -11.06 0.67
C ILE A 28 5.68 -12.15 1.64
N PRO A 29 6.07 -13.42 1.40
CA PRO A 29 5.59 -14.47 2.24
C PRO A 29 6.04 -13.98 3.60
N GLN A 30 5.07 -13.55 4.42
CA GLN A 30 5.18 -13.65 5.83
C GLN A 30 5.32 -15.15 5.92
N LYS A 31 6.57 -15.61 5.83
CA LYS A 31 7.02 -16.76 6.54
C LYS A 31 6.77 -16.31 7.95
N VAL A 32 5.50 -16.44 8.36
CA VAL A 32 5.08 -16.39 9.73
C VAL A 32 6.05 -17.39 10.30
N ILE A 33 7.03 -16.90 11.04
CA ILE A 33 7.86 -17.73 11.90
C ILE A 33 6.91 -18.12 13.04
N LEU A 34 5.82 -18.81 12.68
CA LEU A 34 5.19 -19.82 13.49
C LEU A 34 6.18 -20.97 13.33
N SER A 35 7.16 -20.95 14.23
CA SER A 35 7.54 -22.11 15.00
C SER A 35 6.76 -23.38 14.61
N MET A 36 7.24 -24.06 13.57
CA MET A 36 7.23 -25.50 13.53
C MET A 36 8.68 -25.93 13.35
N GLU A 37 9.32 -25.94 14.51
CA GLU A 37 10.23 -26.96 14.98
C GLU A 37 10.02 -28.33 14.28
N ASN A 38 11.15 -28.97 13.96
CA ASN A 38 11.32 -30.33 13.41
C ASN A 38 11.35 -30.49 11.87
N THR A 39 12.41 -29.99 11.22
CA THR A 39 13.11 -30.87 10.27
C THR A 39 14.61 -30.57 10.29
N SER A 40 15.35 -31.47 10.91
CA SER A 40 16.79 -31.59 10.88
C SER A 40 17.29 -31.79 9.44
N SER A 41 18.00 -30.80 8.90
CA SER A 41 19.02 -31.06 7.89
C SER A 41 20.11 -30.00 8.03
N GLU A 42 21.23 -30.42 8.60
CA GLU A 42 22.44 -29.66 8.81
C GLU A 42 22.95 -29.06 7.50
N THR A 43 22.80 -27.75 7.33
CA THR A 43 23.79 -26.96 6.58
C THR A 43 24.20 -25.81 7.49
N ASN A 44 25.48 -25.81 7.85
CA ASN A 44 26.14 -24.92 8.80
C ASN A 44 26.21 -23.46 8.29
N VAL A 45 25.06 -22.84 8.04
CA VAL A 45 24.99 -21.37 7.93
C VAL A 45 24.63 -20.87 9.32
N LEU A 46 25.66 -20.36 10.00
CA LEU A 46 25.60 -19.73 11.32
C LEU A 46 24.67 -18.50 11.26
N LYS A 47 23.36 -18.71 11.23
CA LYS A 47 22.40 -17.64 11.50
C LYS A 47 22.60 -17.27 12.96
N PRO A 48 22.84 -15.99 13.29
CA PRO A 48 22.89 -15.57 14.67
C PRO A 48 21.57 -15.98 15.31
N LYS A 49 21.65 -16.96 16.22
CA LYS A 49 20.55 -17.37 17.07
C LYS A 49 20.25 -16.11 17.87
N LEU A 50 19.17 -15.40 17.52
CA LEU A 50 18.70 -14.27 18.27
C LEU A 50 18.33 -14.85 19.63
N ASP A 51 19.26 -14.75 20.58
CA ASP A 51 19.10 -15.33 21.90
C ASP A 51 17.87 -14.66 22.49
N LEU A 52 16.78 -15.43 22.63
CA LEU A 52 15.51 -14.93 23.13
C LEU A 52 15.78 -14.54 24.59
N ARG A 53 16.16 -13.28 24.77
CA ARG A 53 16.65 -12.77 26.04
C ARG A 53 15.49 -12.80 27.01
N LYS A 54 15.52 -13.73 27.97
CA LYS A 54 14.52 -13.77 29.04
C LYS A 54 14.54 -12.43 29.76
N CYS A 55 13.38 -11.82 29.94
CA CYS A 55 13.22 -10.61 30.73
C CYS A 55 12.88 -10.99 32.18
N PHE A 56 13.32 -10.23 33.16
CA PHE A 56 12.92 -10.38 34.56
C PHE A 56 12.12 -9.17 35.06
N LYS A 57 12.27 -8.03 34.39
CA LYS A 57 11.58 -6.77 34.64
C LYS A 57 11.21 -6.11 33.33
N ASP A 58 10.22 -5.22 33.35
CA ASP A 58 9.83 -4.44 32.17
C ASP A 58 10.98 -3.59 31.61
N SER A 59 11.92 -3.16 32.47
CA SER A 59 13.13 -2.44 32.08
C SER A 59 14.12 -3.27 31.25
N ASP A 60 14.00 -4.60 31.25
CA ASP A 60 14.84 -5.49 30.42
C ASP A 60 14.35 -5.53 28.97
N CYS A 61 13.11 -5.12 28.74
CA CYS A 61 12.49 -5.00 27.43
C CYS A 61 12.71 -3.59 26.85
N GLU A 62 12.60 -3.45 25.53
CA GLU A 62 12.76 -2.16 24.85
C GLU A 62 11.53 -1.26 25.02
N GLN A 63 11.61 -0.01 24.55
CA GLN A 63 10.47 0.91 24.54
C GLN A 63 9.28 0.29 23.80
N HIS A 64 8.08 0.46 24.34
CA HIS A 64 6.83 -0.13 23.83
C HIS A 64 6.69 -1.65 24.00
N SER A 65 7.33 -2.20 25.03
CA SER A 65 7.16 -3.59 25.43
C SER A 65 7.19 -3.76 26.95
N TRP A 66 6.60 -4.86 27.44
CA TRP A 66 6.61 -5.24 28.86
C TRP A 66 7.00 -6.72 29.01
N CYS A 67 7.47 -7.09 30.20
CA CYS A 67 7.84 -8.46 30.50
C CYS A 67 6.62 -9.25 30.97
N ASN A 68 6.24 -10.30 30.23
CA ASN A 68 5.12 -11.15 30.60
C ASN A 68 5.51 -12.17 31.70
N LYS A 69 4.52 -12.91 32.22
CA LYS A 69 4.76 -13.95 33.25
C LYS A 69 5.59 -15.14 32.77
N ALA A 70 5.77 -15.29 31.45
CA ALA A 70 6.61 -16.31 30.84
C ALA A 70 8.07 -15.85 30.67
N TYR A 71 8.43 -14.66 31.17
CA TYR A 71 9.75 -14.04 31.01
C TYR A 71 10.07 -13.71 29.54
N GLU A 72 9.04 -13.40 28.74
CA GLU A 72 9.13 -12.96 27.35
C GLU A 72 8.66 -11.50 27.21
N CYS A 73 9.34 -10.71 26.37
CA CYS A 73 8.92 -9.34 26.09
C CYS A 73 7.74 -9.35 25.12
N GLU A 74 6.59 -8.82 25.53
CA GLU A 74 5.40 -8.61 24.70
C GLU A 74 5.32 -7.16 24.24
N CYS A 75 4.87 -6.92 23.01
CA CYS A 75 4.73 -5.57 22.47
C CYS A 75 3.41 -4.90 22.89
N GLU A 76 3.46 -3.58 23.07
CA GLU A 76 2.26 -2.75 23.17
C GLU A 76 1.36 -2.89 21.94
N LYS A 77 0.04 -2.71 22.15
CA LYS A 77 -0.93 -2.79 21.05
C LYS A 77 -0.57 -1.79 19.94
N GLY A 78 -0.38 -2.32 18.73
CA GLY A 78 0.02 -1.54 17.55
C GLY A 78 1.53 -1.45 17.33
N TRP A 79 2.34 -2.13 18.14
CA TRP A 79 3.77 -2.29 17.93
C TRP A 79 4.11 -3.74 17.60
N ILE A 80 5.04 -3.93 16.67
CA ILE A 80 5.53 -5.25 16.24
C ILE A 80 7.04 -5.25 16.09
N THR A 81 7.63 -6.44 16.13
CA THR A 81 9.04 -6.65 15.77
C THR A 81 9.13 -6.89 14.25
N TRP A 82 9.90 -6.07 13.53
CA TRP A 82 9.92 -6.07 12.06
C TRP A 82 11.31 -6.37 11.49
N HIS A 83 11.45 -7.43 10.68
CA HIS A 83 12.67 -7.72 9.89
C HIS A 83 14.02 -7.46 10.60
N ASN A 84 14.33 -8.22 11.65
CA ASN A 84 15.57 -8.10 12.43
C ASN A 84 15.81 -6.72 13.06
N SER A 85 14.78 -5.87 13.11
CA SER A 85 14.80 -4.67 13.92
C SER A 85 14.88 -5.05 15.39
N ARG A 86 15.14 -4.02 16.20
CA ARG A 86 14.89 -4.05 17.63
C ARG A 86 13.48 -4.54 17.96
N HIS A 87 13.33 -5.21 19.10
CA HIS A 87 12.06 -5.79 19.51
C HIS A 87 11.01 -4.68 19.70
N CYS A 88 9.79 -4.89 19.18
CA CYS A 88 8.69 -3.93 19.26
C CYS A 88 9.00 -2.51 18.76
N SER A 89 9.99 -2.36 17.87
CA SER A 89 10.41 -1.04 17.39
C SER A 89 9.58 -0.48 16.23
N TYR A 90 8.66 -1.27 15.68
CA TYR A 90 7.85 -0.86 14.53
C TYR A 90 6.41 -0.55 14.94
N LYS A 91 6.00 0.71 14.76
CA LYS A 91 4.62 1.16 14.99
C LYS A 91 3.76 0.92 13.76
N GLN A 92 2.77 0.06 13.88
CA GLN A 92 1.78 -0.21 12.85
C GLN A 92 0.91 1.02 12.56
N SER A 93 0.48 1.13 11.31
CA SER A 93 -0.43 2.20 10.86
C SER A 93 -1.88 1.83 11.19
N SER A 94 -2.68 2.80 11.61
CA SER A 94 -4.10 2.55 11.93
C SER A 94 -4.93 2.36 10.67
N LYS A 95 -5.74 1.29 10.63
CA LYS A 95 -6.69 0.98 9.57
C LYS A 95 -7.77 2.05 9.43
N ILE A 96 -8.30 2.53 10.55
CA ILE A 96 -9.34 3.58 10.55
C ILE A 96 -8.79 4.87 9.97
N LEU A 97 -7.57 5.25 10.36
CA LEU A 97 -6.91 6.43 9.80
C LEU A 97 -6.69 6.29 8.29
N ALA A 98 -6.17 5.15 7.84
CA ALA A 98 -5.98 4.87 6.42
C ALA A 98 -7.31 4.93 5.64
N LEU A 99 -8.39 4.37 6.20
CA LEU A 99 -9.72 4.39 5.60
C LEU A 99 -10.29 5.81 5.51
N ILE A 100 -10.25 6.58 6.60
CA ILE A 100 -10.74 7.97 6.62
C ILE A 100 -9.95 8.82 5.64
N LEU A 101 -8.62 8.66 5.59
CA LEU A 101 -7.78 9.41 4.67
C LEU A 101 -8.05 9.02 3.22
N SER A 102 -8.20 7.73 2.92
CA SER A 102 -8.59 7.27 1.59
C SER A 102 -10.01 7.74 1.22
N PHE A 103 -10.89 7.91 2.21
CA PHE A 103 -12.22 8.43 1.99
C PHE A 103 -12.21 9.92 1.62
N VAL A 104 -11.55 10.75 2.42
CA VAL A 104 -11.56 12.23 2.26
C VAL A 104 -10.58 12.69 1.19
N MET A 105 -9.40 12.08 1.14
CA MET A 105 -8.26 12.50 0.30
C MET A 105 -7.70 11.38 -0.57
N GLY A 106 -8.37 10.23 -0.68
CA GLY A 106 -7.88 9.13 -1.52
C GLY A 106 -7.93 9.47 -3.01
N PHE A 107 -8.79 10.40 -3.44
CA PHE A 107 -8.84 10.86 -4.84
C PHE A 107 -7.51 11.46 -5.31
N ILE A 108 -6.82 12.16 -4.41
CA ILE A 108 -5.48 12.72 -4.64
C ILE A 108 -4.35 11.75 -4.22
N GLY A 109 -4.68 10.51 -3.83
CA GLY A 109 -3.68 9.50 -3.44
C GLY A 109 -2.97 9.75 -2.11
N ALA A 110 -3.56 10.53 -1.19
CA ALA A 110 -2.96 10.78 0.13
C ALA A 110 -2.72 9.50 0.96
N ASP A 111 -3.59 8.50 0.77
CA ASP A 111 -3.47 7.15 1.35
C ASP A 111 -2.15 6.47 1.00
N TRP A 112 -1.72 6.56 -0.26
CA TRP A 112 -0.44 5.99 -0.69
C TRP A 112 0.77 6.67 -0.04
N PHE A 113 0.74 8.00 0.13
CA PHE A 113 1.85 8.72 0.77
C PHE A 113 1.96 8.40 2.26
N ILE A 114 0.84 8.33 2.98
CA ILE A 114 0.85 7.97 4.41
C ILE A 114 1.32 6.52 4.61
N LEU A 115 0.87 5.61 3.74
CA LEU A 115 1.29 4.22 3.80
C LEU A 115 2.69 3.98 3.27
N SER A 116 3.31 4.93 2.55
CA SER A 116 4.59 4.70 1.89
C SER A 116 5.71 4.25 2.81
N ARG A 117 5.83 4.79 4.02
CA ARG A 117 6.91 4.43 4.97
C ARG A 117 8.32 4.40 4.34
N LYS A 118 8.59 5.30 3.39
CA LYS A 118 9.81 5.42 2.56
C LYS A 118 9.93 4.45 1.38
N ASP A 119 8.94 3.60 1.14
CA ASP A 119 8.83 2.80 -0.07
C ASP A 119 8.55 3.72 -1.28
N SER A 120 9.42 3.63 -2.27
CA SER A 120 9.37 4.48 -3.47
C SER A 120 8.22 4.12 -4.40
N LEU A 121 7.77 2.87 -4.41
CA LEU A 121 6.65 2.42 -5.25
C LEU A 121 5.35 3.02 -4.73
N TYR A 122 5.15 3.06 -3.41
CA TYR A 122 4.00 3.76 -2.82
C TYR A 122 3.99 5.25 -3.16
N ILE A 123 5.15 5.91 -3.06
CA ILE A 123 5.28 7.33 -3.42
C ILE A 123 4.94 7.54 -4.91
N LEU A 124 5.46 6.68 -5.79
CA LEU A 124 5.20 6.74 -7.22
C LEU A 124 3.71 6.53 -7.55
N CYS A 125 3.07 5.55 -6.92
CA CYS A 125 1.63 5.30 -7.06
C CYS A 125 0.80 6.51 -6.59
N GLY A 126 1.20 7.14 -5.48
CA GLY A 126 0.59 8.38 -5.01
C GLY A 126 0.70 9.52 -6.04
N ILE A 127 1.90 9.76 -6.59
CA ILE A 127 2.13 10.78 -7.63
C ILE A 127 1.29 10.49 -8.88
N LEU A 128 1.27 9.23 -9.33
CA LEU A 128 0.48 8.83 -10.49
C LEU A 128 -1.01 9.09 -10.27
N LYS A 129 -1.53 8.80 -9.07
CA LYS A 129 -2.93 9.06 -8.71
C LYS A 129 -3.25 10.56 -8.69
N ILE A 130 -2.32 11.41 -8.22
CA ILE A 130 -2.44 12.88 -8.34
C ILE A 130 -2.51 13.31 -9.80
N LEU A 131 -1.62 12.82 -10.66
CA LEU A 131 -1.61 13.20 -12.08
C LEU A 131 -2.88 12.77 -12.81
N LEU A 132 -3.37 11.56 -12.52
CA LEU A 132 -4.61 11.05 -13.10
C LEU A 132 -5.84 11.84 -12.64
N SER A 133 -5.93 12.18 -11.35
CA SER A 133 -7.03 12.97 -10.79
C SER A 133 -6.98 14.43 -11.22
N ALA A 134 -5.80 15.05 -11.31
CA ALA A 134 -5.63 16.42 -11.78
C ALA A 134 -6.03 16.59 -13.26
N GLY A 135 -5.97 15.50 -14.03
CA GLY A 135 -6.38 15.48 -15.42
C GLY A 135 -7.78 16.02 -15.68
N CYS A 136 -8.75 15.77 -14.79
CA CYS A 136 -10.13 16.22 -14.99
C CYS A 136 -10.30 17.74 -14.84
N CYS A 137 -9.54 18.34 -13.92
CA CYS A 137 -9.59 19.77 -13.62
C CYS A 137 -8.71 20.60 -14.56
N ILE A 138 -7.61 20.04 -15.03
CA ILE A 138 -6.60 20.78 -15.82
C ILE A 138 -6.91 20.69 -17.32
N TRP A 139 -7.21 19.51 -17.86
CA TRP A 139 -7.33 19.37 -19.32
C TRP A 139 -8.60 19.98 -19.91
N ASN A 140 -9.72 19.99 -19.19
CA ASN A 140 -10.96 20.59 -19.72
C ASN A 140 -10.81 22.10 -19.97
N PRO A 141 -10.31 22.92 -19.02
CA PRO A 141 -10.04 24.35 -19.28
C PRO A 141 -8.99 24.59 -20.36
N LEU A 142 -7.93 23.78 -20.40
CA LEU A 142 -6.88 23.87 -21.43
C LEU A 142 -7.44 23.55 -22.84
N ALA A 143 -8.30 22.54 -22.94
CA ALA A 143 -8.94 22.15 -24.18
C ALA A 143 -9.97 23.18 -24.68
N ALA A 144 -10.64 23.89 -23.77
CA ALA A 144 -11.57 24.96 -24.11
C ALA A 144 -10.87 26.17 -24.76
N ARG A 145 -9.56 26.34 -24.56
CA ARG A 145 -8.77 27.38 -25.23
C ARG A 145 -8.36 27.02 -26.66
N SER A 146 -8.51 25.76 -27.07
CA SER A 146 -8.15 25.33 -28.42
C SER A 146 -9.20 25.76 -29.45
N LYS A 147 -8.76 26.30 -30.58
CA LYS A 147 -9.66 26.59 -31.73
C LYS A 147 -10.12 25.33 -32.47
N SER A 148 -9.48 24.19 -32.24
CA SER A 148 -9.77 22.94 -32.97
C SER A 148 -10.85 22.12 -32.26
N ARG A 149 -12.00 21.93 -32.92
CA ARG A 149 -13.14 21.14 -32.42
C ARG A 149 -12.77 19.68 -32.16
N THR A 150 -11.87 19.10 -32.95
CA THR A 150 -11.39 17.72 -32.76
C THR A 150 -10.51 17.61 -31.52
N ALA A 151 -9.66 18.61 -31.26
CA ALA A 151 -8.82 18.64 -30.06
C ALA A 151 -9.66 18.76 -28.78
N THR A 152 -10.67 19.62 -28.76
CA THR A 152 -11.57 19.76 -27.60
C THR A 152 -12.33 18.45 -27.33
N THR A 153 -12.86 17.82 -28.39
CA THR A 153 -13.60 16.54 -28.25
C THR A 153 -12.70 15.42 -27.72
N ALA A 154 -11.48 15.31 -28.25
CA ALA A 154 -10.51 14.30 -27.79
C ALA A 154 -10.10 14.53 -26.32
N ALA A 155 -9.85 15.78 -25.93
CA ALA A 155 -9.48 16.11 -24.56
C ALA A 155 -10.63 15.87 -23.57
N SER A 156 -11.88 16.20 -23.93
CA SER A 156 -13.05 15.87 -23.10
C SER A 156 -13.22 14.36 -22.95
N CYS A 157 -13.05 13.59 -24.03
CA CYS A 157 -13.09 12.12 -23.96
C CYS A 157 -12.00 11.59 -23.03
N LEU A 158 -10.75 12.05 -23.19
CA LEU A 158 -9.62 11.64 -22.36
C LEU A 158 -9.85 11.99 -20.88
N SER A 159 -10.36 13.19 -20.60
CA SER A 159 -10.69 13.64 -19.25
C SER A 159 -11.72 12.74 -18.59
N VAL A 160 -12.80 12.39 -19.29
CA VAL A 160 -13.85 11.49 -18.76
C VAL A 160 -13.24 10.12 -18.47
N THR A 161 -12.46 9.57 -19.40
CA THR A 161 -11.87 8.25 -19.21
C THR A 161 -10.90 8.23 -18.03
N LEU A 162 -10.03 9.22 -17.89
CA LEU A 162 -9.08 9.27 -16.76
C LEU A 162 -9.78 9.50 -15.42
N THR A 163 -10.91 10.21 -15.42
CA THR A 163 -11.77 10.35 -14.22
C THR A 163 -12.35 9.00 -13.81
N LEU A 164 -12.86 8.21 -14.77
CA LEU A 164 -13.38 6.86 -14.49
C LEU A 164 -12.29 5.94 -13.96
N ILE A 165 -11.09 5.99 -14.55
CA ILE A 165 -9.93 5.21 -14.08
C ILE A 165 -9.56 5.60 -12.64
N SER A 166 -9.46 6.89 -12.36
CA SER A 166 -9.13 7.41 -11.03
C SER A 166 -10.19 6.99 -9.99
N PHE A 167 -11.48 7.04 -10.36
CA PHE A 167 -12.58 6.59 -9.50
C PHE A 167 -12.52 5.10 -9.21
N VAL A 168 -12.32 4.25 -10.23
CA VAL A 168 -12.18 2.80 -10.05
C VAL A 168 -10.98 2.49 -9.17
N TRP A 169 -9.83 3.15 -9.40
CA TRP A 169 -8.64 2.97 -8.58
C TRP A 169 -8.95 3.33 -7.12
N TRP A 170 -9.49 4.52 -6.86
CA TRP A 170 -9.92 4.93 -5.52
C TRP A 170 -10.84 3.93 -4.82
N PHE A 171 -11.82 3.37 -5.54
CA PHE A 171 -12.71 2.36 -4.99
C PHE A 171 -11.98 1.04 -4.66
N VAL A 172 -11.02 0.63 -5.50
CA VAL A 172 -10.17 -0.53 -5.25
C VAL A 172 -9.26 -0.32 -4.03
N ASP A 173 -8.75 0.89 -3.77
CA ASP A 173 -8.03 1.18 -2.52
C ASP A 173 -8.91 0.92 -1.29
N TRP A 174 -10.16 1.35 -1.31
CA TRP A 174 -11.08 1.13 -0.19
C TRP A 174 -11.29 -0.35 0.09
N ILE A 175 -11.56 -1.13 -0.96
CA ILE A 175 -11.73 -2.58 -0.83
C ILE A 175 -10.46 -3.19 -0.22
N ARG A 176 -9.27 -2.81 -0.70
CA ARG A 176 -8.00 -3.32 -0.18
C ARG A 176 -7.77 -2.95 1.29
N ILE A 177 -8.11 -1.73 1.71
CA ILE A 177 -8.04 -1.31 3.12
C ILE A 177 -9.01 -2.12 3.96
N LEU A 178 -10.27 -2.25 3.54
CA LEU A 178 -11.30 -2.98 4.26
C LEU A 178 -10.95 -4.47 4.43
N LEU A 179 -10.38 -5.09 3.39
CA LEU A 179 -9.96 -6.49 3.38
C LEU A 179 -8.59 -6.75 4.03
N ASN A 180 -7.95 -5.74 4.63
CA ASN A 180 -6.58 -5.84 5.18
C ASN A 180 -5.54 -6.32 4.16
N SER A 181 -5.79 -6.15 2.87
CA SER A 181 -4.87 -6.52 1.80
C SER A 181 -4.00 -5.34 1.34
N PHE A 182 -4.00 -4.24 2.09
CA PHE A 182 -3.17 -3.07 1.84
C PHE A 182 -2.17 -2.87 2.98
N PRO A 183 -1.02 -3.57 2.95
CA PRO A 183 0.02 -3.35 3.93
C PRO A 183 0.60 -1.94 3.79
N ASP A 184 1.37 -1.48 4.76
CA ASP A 184 2.20 -0.30 4.54
C ASP A 184 3.40 -0.62 3.64
N GLY A 185 4.21 0.38 3.31
CA GLY A 185 5.35 0.24 2.42
C GLY A 185 6.49 -0.60 3.00
N ASN A 186 6.47 -0.92 4.30
CA ASN A 186 7.36 -1.95 4.84
C ASN A 186 6.78 -3.35 4.71
N GLY A 187 5.50 -3.52 4.36
CA GLY A 187 4.81 -4.80 4.29
C GLY A 187 4.08 -5.17 5.58
N ALA A 188 4.01 -4.28 6.57
CA ALA A 188 3.33 -4.56 7.83
C ALA A 188 1.80 -4.37 7.68
N PRO A 189 0.99 -5.22 8.33
CA PRO A 189 -0.46 -5.09 8.29
C PRO A 189 -0.93 -3.88 9.10
N LEU A 190 -2.09 -3.33 8.70
CA LEU A 190 -2.78 -2.24 9.41
C LEU A 190 -3.53 -2.79 10.63
N ILE A 191 -3.64 -1.96 11.69
CA ILE A 191 -4.32 -2.30 12.96
C ILE A 191 -5.57 -1.47 13.21
#